data_AF-A0A8R2B904-F1
#
_entry.id   AF-A0A8R2B904-F1
#
_cell.length_a   1.000
_cell.length_b   1.000
_cell.length_c   1.000
_cell.angle_alpha   90.00
_cell.angle_beta   90.00
_cell.angle_gamma   90.00
#
_symmetry.space_group_name_H-M   'P 1'
#
loop_
_entity.id
_entity.type
_entity.pdbx_description
1 polymer ?
#
loop_
_entity_poly.entity_id
_entity_poly.type
_entity_poly.pdbx_seq_one_letter_code
_entity_poly.pdbx_strand_id
1 'polypeptide(L)'
;MFTNDIFEHLVSESNKYAMLSNNKDPNITVEELKCFISILIISGYNSLPGKRYYWEDGKDMKNEMVSNAMRHDRFLQISRFLHCADNMNINTSDKMFKLRPLIEKLKVNFLKNFQPYQYLSYDESMIKYYGRHGCKQFLRGKPIRFGYKAWCLTTDFGYLLNFDIYQGKSPNSNTVYEDEYRKAATPLMIMLDDLPEEKKNLSYSIYFDNLFTGFNLLVDLRGNK
;
A
#
# COMPACT_ATOMS: atom_id res chain seq x y z
N MET A 1 -12.43 2.53 1.29
CA MET A 1 -10.96 2.34 1.34
C MET A 1 -10.40 2.68 2.72
N PHE A 2 -10.47 3.95 3.15
CA PHE A 2 -10.10 4.37 4.50
C PHE A 2 -11.33 4.46 5.42
N THR A 3 -11.37 3.62 6.45
CA THR A 3 -12.41 3.59 7.49
C THR A 3 -11.96 4.44 8.70
N ASN A 4 -12.89 4.80 9.58
CA ASN A 4 -12.57 5.61 10.77
C ASN A 4 -11.50 4.94 11.66
N ASP A 5 -11.54 3.61 11.80
CA ASP A 5 -10.53 2.87 12.58
C ASP A 5 -9.11 3.00 12.00
N ILE A 6 -8.97 3.15 10.68
CA ILE A 6 -7.67 3.41 10.05
C ILE A 6 -7.19 4.81 10.43
N PHE A 7 -8.06 5.82 10.40
CA PHE A 7 -7.69 7.18 10.79
C PHE A 7 -7.32 7.27 12.27
N GLU A 8 -8.10 6.64 13.15
CA GLU A 8 -7.83 6.56 14.58
C GLU A 8 -6.49 5.88 14.86
N HIS A 9 -6.22 4.76 14.18
CA HIS A 9 -4.94 4.07 14.26
C HIS A 9 -3.77 4.97 13.85
N LEU A 10 -3.86 5.63 12.69
CA LEU A 10 -2.82 6.51 12.20
C LEU A 10 -2.59 7.71 13.12
N VAL A 11 -3.65 8.31 13.68
CA VAL A 11 -3.54 9.41 14.64
C VAL A 11 -2.82 8.94 15.91
N SER A 12 -3.26 7.81 16.49
CA SER A 12 -2.65 7.23 17.68
C SER A 12 -1.14 6.99 17.48
N GLU A 13 -0.77 6.29 16.41
CA GLU A 13 0.63 5.96 16.13
C GLU A 13 1.48 7.20 15.78
N SER A 14 0.91 8.21 15.12
CA SER A 14 1.61 9.45 14.79
C SER A 14 1.91 10.30 16.03
N ASN A 15 0.93 10.48 16.92
CA ASN A 15 1.11 11.23 18.16
C ASN A 15 2.10 10.51 19.09
N LYS A 16 1.97 9.18 19.21
CA LYS A 16 2.93 8.34 19.95
C LYS A 16 4.35 8.45 19.39
N TYR A 17 4.52 8.41 18.07
CA TYR A 17 5.82 8.55 17.42
C TYR A 17 6.48 9.90 17.72
N ALA A 18 5.70 10.99 17.74
CA ALA A 18 6.21 12.32 18.07
C ALA A 18 6.78 12.38 19.50
N MET A 19 6.06 11.80 20.49
CA MET A 19 6.52 11.70 21.87
C MET A 19 7.80 10.88 21.99
N LEU A 20 7.85 9.71 21.34
CA LEU A 20 9.04 8.83 21.32
C LEU A 20 10.25 9.51 20.67
N SER A 21 10.02 10.45 19.76
CA SER A 21 11.06 11.24 19.10
C SER A 21 11.47 12.49 19.90
N ASN A 22 11.10 12.59 21.18
CA ASN A 22 11.33 13.76 22.05
C ASN A 22 10.76 15.08 21.49
N ASN A 23 9.65 15.03 20.75
CA ASN A 23 8.92 16.21 20.33
C ASN A 23 7.70 16.42 21.23
N LYS A 24 7.19 17.65 21.28
CA LYS A 24 5.87 17.91 21.86
C LYS A 24 4.81 17.16 21.06
N ASP A 25 3.76 16.72 21.76
CA ASP A 25 2.60 16.10 21.12
C ASP A 25 2.05 17.06 20.05
N PRO A 26 2.02 16.65 18.77
CA PRO A 26 1.47 17.48 17.71
C PRO A 26 -0.06 17.61 17.83
N ASN A 27 -0.72 16.85 18.70
CA ASN A 27 -2.17 16.82 18.90
C ASN A 27 -2.91 16.68 17.56
N ILE A 28 -2.46 15.74 16.71
CA ILE A 28 -3.11 15.50 15.42
C ILE A 28 -4.48 14.90 15.69
N THR A 29 -5.54 15.45 15.08
CA THR A 29 -6.89 14.89 15.17
C THR A 29 -7.24 14.06 13.93
N VAL A 30 -8.32 13.28 14.02
CA VAL A 30 -8.85 12.50 12.90
C VAL A 30 -9.30 13.41 11.75
N GLU A 31 -9.92 14.55 12.06
CA GLU A 31 -10.39 15.55 11.10
C GLU A 31 -9.23 16.17 10.35
N GLU A 32 -8.16 16.53 11.07
CA GLU A 32 -6.94 17.06 10.44
C GLU A 32 -6.27 16.02 9.56
N LEU A 33 -6.19 14.76 10.00
CA LEU A 33 -5.62 13.70 9.18
C LEU A 33 -6.47 13.41 7.93
N LYS A 34 -7.80 13.47 8.04
CA LYS A 34 -8.71 13.39 6.88
C LYS A 34 -8.44 14.53 5.91
N CYS A 35 -8.34 15.78 6.39
CA CYS A 35 -7.98 16.94 5.58
C CYS A 35 -6.61 16.76 4.89
N PHE A 36 -5.61 16.29 5.64
CA PHE A 36 -4.28 16.00 5.13
C PHE A 36 -4.30 14.97 3.98
N ILE A 37 -5.01 13.86 4.15
CA ILE A 37 -5.17 12.84 3.09
C ILE A 37 -5.92 13.41 1.88
N SER A 38 -6.96 14.23 2.09
CA SER A 38 -7.67 14.91 1.00
C SER A 38 -6.76 15.81 0.18
N ILE A 39 -5.85 16.55 0.83
CA ILE A 39 -4.84 17.37 0.15
C ILE A 39 -3.90 16.50 -0.70
N LEU A 40 -3.48 15.32 -0.20
CA LEU A 40 -2.68 14.38 -0.99
C LEU A 40 -3.43 13.87 -2.23
N ILE A 41 -4.72 13.56 -2.10
CA ILE A 41 -5.56 13.15 -3.24
C ILE A 41 -5.66 14.28 -4.27
N ILE A 42 -5.89 15.52 -3.82
CA ILE A 42 -5.95 16.70 -4.69
C ILE A 42 -4.63 16.87 -5.46
N SER A 43 -3.50 16.74 -4.76
CA SER A 43 -2.17 16.90 -5.36
C SER A 43 -1.86 15.87 -6.46
N GLY A 44 -2.58 14.74 -6.47
CA GLY A 44 -2.44 13.70 -7.48
C GLY A 44 -3.08 14.02 -8.82
N TYR A 45 -4.20 14.76 -8.85
CA TYR A 45 -4.86 15.18 -10.10
C TYR A 45 -4.51 16.61 -10.50
N ASN A 46 -4.29 17.50 -9.54
CA ASN A 46 -3.83 18.87 -9.74
C ASN A 46 -2.41 18.99 -9.20
N SER A 47 -1.42 18.60 -10.01
CA SER A 47 -0.02 18.57 -9.60
C SER A 47 0.70 19.88 -9.89
N LEU A 48 1.09 20.59 -8.84
CA LEU A 48 2.03 21.72 -8.92
C LEU A 48 3.49 21.24 -8.88
N PRO A 49 4.48 22.07 -9.30
CA PRO A 49 5.90 21.68 -9.38
C PRO A 49 6.54 21.19 -8.06
N GLY A 50 5.85 21.35 -6.94
CA GLY A 50 6.31 21.03 -5.60
C GLY A 50 5.25 21.31 -4.55
N LYS A 51 5.42 20.71 -3.37
CA LYS A 51 4.42 20.77 -2.29
C LYS A 51 4.18 22.20 -1.77
N ARG A 52 5.20 23.04 -1.70
CA ARG A 52 5.07 24.41 -1.19
C ARG A 52 4.13 25.27 -2.04
N TYR A 53 4.09 25.04 -3.36
CA TYR A 53 3.37 25.87 -4.32
C TYR A 53 1.85 25.87 -4.15
N TYR A 54 1.26 24.87 -3.48
CA TYR A 54 -0.19 24.89 -3.17
C TYR A 54 -0.57 26.02 -2.20
N TRP A 55 0.39 26.57 -1.46
CA TRP A 55 0.21 27.64 -0.48
C TRP A 55 0.86 28.97 -0.88
N GLU A 56 1.48 29.06 -2.06
CA GLU A 56 2.09 30.30 -2.53
C GLU A 56 1.08 31.19 -3.25
N ASP A 57 1.15 32.51 -3.05
CA ASP A 57 0.30 33.50 -3.72
C ASP A 57 0.79 33.91 -5.13
N GLY A 58 1.54 33.04 -5.81
CA GLY A 58 1.99 33.26 -7.18
C GLY A 58 0.83 33.23 -8.18
N LYS A 59 0.94 33.98 -9.29
CA LYS A 59 -0.13 34.10 -10.31
C LYS A 59 -0.48 32.77 -10.98
N ASP A 60 0.47 31.85 -11.07
CA ASP A 60 0.39 30.52 -11.68
C ASP A 60 0.53 29.40 -10.65
N MET A 61 0.46 29.75 -9.36
CA MET A 61 0.56 28.85 -8.22
C MET A 61 -0.73 28.97 -7.39
N LYS A 62 -0.70 28.47 -6.14
CA LYS A 62 -1.82 28.39 -5.22
C LYS A 62 -2.87 27.35 -5.62
N ASN A 63 -3.40 26.69 -4.60
CA ASN A 63 -4.67 26.00 -4.72
C ASN A 63 -5.54 26.45 -3.55
N GLU A 64 -6.59 27.21 -3.84
CA GLU A 64 -7.42 27.82 -2.79
C GLU A 64 -8.09 26.78 -1.89
N MET A 65 -8.50 25.64 -2.43
CA MET A 65 -9.06 24.55 -1.62
C MET A 65 -8.03 24.01 -0.64
N VAL A 66 -6.78 23.82 -1.07
CA VAL A 66 -5.70 23.34 -0.20
C VAL A 66 -5.28 24.40 0.82
N SER A 67 -5.02 25.63 0.38
CA SER A 67 -4.52 26.70 1.24
C SER A 67 -5.52 27.10 2.32
N ASN A 68 -6.82 27.07 1.99
CA ASN A 68 -7.89 27.39 2.94
C ASN A 68 -8.20 26.23 3.90
N ALA A 69 -8.00 24.98 3.47
CA ALA A 69 -8.33 23.80 4.28
C ALA A 69 -7.30 23.50 5.37
N MET A 70 -6.02 23.77 5.14
CA MET A 70 -4.95 23.53 6.12
C MET A 70 -3.79 24.48 5.89
N ARG A 71 -3.21 25.06 6.96
CA ARG A 71 -1.98 25.86 6.85
C ARG A 71 -0.79 25.00 6.42
N HIS A 72 0.09 25.56 5.59
CA HIS A 72 1.31 24.88 5.10
C HIS A 72 2.14 24.24 6.22
N ASP A 73 2.40 24.99 7.30
CA ASP A 73 3.22 24.49 8.41
C ASP A 73 2.55 23.32 9.15
N ARG A 74 1.21 23.32 9.24
CA ARG A 74 0.46 22.20 9.83
C ARG A 74 0.52 20.97 8.93
N PHE A 75 0.41 21.15 7.61
CA PHE A 75 0.58 20.06 6.64
C PHE A 75 1.99 19.44 6.73
N LEU A 76 3.04 20.26 6.87
CA LEU A 76 4.40 19.78 7.06
C LEU A 76 4.61 19.09 8.41
N GLN A 77 4.00 19.61 9.49
CA GLN A 77 4.05 18.99 10.81
C GLN A 77 3.40 17.60 10.80
N ILE A 78 2.21 17.46 10.20
CA ILE A 78 1.55 16.16 10.04
C ILE A 78 2.40 15.24 9.16
N SER A 79 2.92 15.73 8.02
CA SER A 79 3.81 14.96 7.15
C SER A 79 5.04 14.40 7.88
N ARG A 80 5.58 15.15 8.84
CA ARG A 80 6.78 14.76 9.61
C ARG A 80 6.50 13.64 10.60
N PHE A 81 5.32 13.64 11.22
CA PHE A 81 4.98 12.69 12.29
C PHE A 81 4.05 11.56 11.85
N LEU A 82 3.54 11.59 10.62
CA LEU A 82 2.69 10.53 10.08
C LEU A 82 3.36 9.17 10.24
N HIS A 83 2.72 8.29 10.99
CA HIS A 83 3.27 6.99 11.35
C HIS A 83 2.17 5.93 11.40
N CYS A 84 2.51 4.68 11.10
CA CYS A 84 1.50 3.61 10.95
C CYS A 84 1.71 2.41 11.90
N ALA A 85 2.77 2.39 12.71
CA ALA A 85 3.10 1.24 13.55
C ALA A 85 3.81 1.63 14.84
N ASP A 86 3.68 0.84 15.89
CA ASP A 86 4.35 1.12 17.14
C ASP A 86 5.86 0.87 17.06
N ASN A 87 6.68 1.92 17.17
CA ASN A 87 8.14 1.81 17.17
C ASN A 87 8.72 1.18 18.44
N MET A 88 7.93 0.90 19.47
CA MET A 88 8.36 0.10 20.62
C MET A 88 8.39 -1.40 20.31
N ASN A 89 7.67 -1.83 19.27
CA ASN A 89 7.47 -3.23 18.91
C ASN A 89 8.04 -3.53 17.52
N ILE A 90 9.32 -3.20 17.32
CA ILE A 90 9.99 -3.36 16.02
C ILE A 90 10.15 -4.84 15.68
N ASN A 91 9.57 -5.25 14.55
CA ASN A 91 9.87 -6.54 13.95
C ASN A 91 11.01 -6.38 12.92
N THR A 92 12.21 -6.83 13.28
CA THR A 92 13.40 -6.74 12.41
C THR A 92 13.38 -7.71 11.23
N SER A 93 12.52 -8.73 11.26
CA SER A 93 12.36 -9.67 10.15
C SER A 93 11.49 -9.11 9.01
N ASP A 94 10.57 -8.19 9.32
CA ASP A 94 9.71 -7.52 8.34
C ASP A 94 10.28 -6.15 7.98
N LYS A 95 10.89 -6.01 6.80
CA LYS A 95 11.43 -4.72 6.35
C LYS A 95 10.33 -3.68 6.09
N MET A 96 9.07 -4.10 5.96
CA MET A 96 7.89 -3.23 5.82
C MET A 96 7.07 -3.14 7.11
N PHE A 97 7.59 -3.57 8.26
CA PHE A 97 6.90 -3.53 9.56
C PHE A 97 6.22 -2.19 9.84
N LYS A 98 6.88 -1.08 9.50
CA LYS A 98 6.35 0.28 9.72
C LYS A 98 5.06 0.57 8.98
N LEU A 99 4.77 -0.14 7.89
CA LEU A 99 3.54 -0.01 7.11
C LEU A 99 2.58 -1.19 7.31
N ARG A 100 3.05 -2.29 7.91
CA ARG A 100 2.29 -3.54 8.03
C ARG A 100 0.89 -3.33 8.62
N PRO A 101 0.69 -2.60 9.74
CA PRO A 101 -0.65 -2.41 10.30
C PRO A 101 -1.61 -1.70 9.33
N LEU A 102 -1.11 -0.72 8.58
CA LEU A 102 -1.92 -0.02 7.57
C LEU A 102 -2.23 -0.95 6.39
N ILE A 103 -1.25 -1.69 5.89
CA ILE A 103 -1.43 -2.63 4.78
C ILE A 103 -2.50 -3.67 5.11
N GLU A 104 -2.42 -4.32 6.28
CA GLU A 104 -3.38 -5.36 6.66
C GLU A 104 -4.80 -4.79 6.81
N LYS A 105 -4.95 -3.60 7.40
CA LYS A 105 -6.26 -2.91 7.48
C LYS A 105 -6.83 -2.57 6.10
N LEU A 106 -5.98 -2.12 5.17
CA LEU A 106 -6.38 -1.84 3.80
C LEU A 106 -6.83 -3.10 3.07
N LYS A 107 -6.08 -4.20 3.18
CA LYS A 107 -6.44 -5.50 2.58
C LYS A 107 -7.80 -5.99 3.04
N VAL A 108 -8.06 -5.96 4.35
CA VAL A 108 -9.37 -6.32 4.91
C VAL A 108 -10.48 -5.50 4.24
N ASN A 109 -10.29 -4.19 4.12
CA ASN A 109 -11.25 -3.33 3.45
C ASN A 109 -11.38 -3.64 1.94
N PHE A 110 -10.29 -3.96 1.25
CA PHE A 110 -10.33 -4.27 -0.18
C PHE A 110 -11.13 -5.55 -0.44
N LEU A 111 -10.87 -6.61 0.34
CA LEU A 111 -11.55 -7.90 0.24
C LEU A 111 -13.03 -7.83 0.65
N LYS A 112 -13.34 -7.02 1.68
CA LYS A 112 -14.72 -6.79 2.12
C LYS A 112 -15.57 -6.11 1.05
N ASN A 113 -15.03 -5.11 0.36
CA ASN A 113 -15.76 -4.33 -0.64
C ASN A 113 -15.67 -4.90 -2.07
N PHE A 114 -14.81 -5.89 -2.28
CA PHE A 114 -14.67 -6.59 -3.56
C PHE A 114 -15.97 -7.29 -3.95
N GLN A 115 -16.45 -7.06 -5.17
CA GLN A 115 -17.51 -7.85 -5.80
C GLN A 115 -16.85 -8.91 -6.69
N PRO A 116 -17.16 -10.20 -6.53
CA PRO A 116 -16.50 -11.25 -7.29
C PRO A 116 -16.83 -11.14 -8.78
N TYR A 117 -15.78 -10.98 -9.59
CA TYR A 117 -15.81 -11.07 -11.05
C TYR A 117 -15.00 -12.28 -11.49
N GLN A 118 -15.35 -12.86 -12.64
CA GLN A 118 -14.71 -14.08 -13.12
C GLN A 118 -13.23 -13.87 -13.46
N TYR A 119 -12.82 -12.69 -13.93
CA TYR A 119 -11.48 -12.45 -14.45
C TYR A 119 -10.59 -11.72 -13.43
N LEU A 120 -9.48 -12.33 -13.07
CA LEU A 120 -8.48 -11.77 -12.15
C LEU A 120 -7.13 -11.67 -12.84
N SER A 121 -6.37 -10.62 -12.56
CA SER A 121 -5.01 -10.40 -13.07
C SER A 121 -4.03 -10.32 -11.92
N TYR A 122 -2.96 -11.12 -11.98
CA TYR A 122 -1.84 -11.10 -11.05
C TYR A 122 -0.57 -10.61 -11.77
N ASP A 123 -0.05 -9.48 -11.33
CA ASP A 123 1.11 -8.84 -11.93
C ASP A 123 1.83 -7.94 -10.91
N GLU A 124 2.90 -7.28 -11.34
CA GLU A 124 3.72 -6.38 -10.55
C GLU A 124 3.40 -4.92 -10.83
N SER A 125 3.27 -4.12 -9.77
CA SER A 125 3.22 -2.66 -9.84
C SER A 125 4.46 -2.02 -9.22
N MET A 126 4.91 -0.89 -9.81
CA MET A 126 6.07 -0.14 -9.33
C MET A 126 5.67 1.17 -8.68
N ILE A 127 6.00 1.31 -7.40
CA ILE A 127 5.78 2.53 -6.62
C ILE A 127 7.07 3.34 -6.62
N LYS A 128 7.07 4.44 -7.40
CA LYS A 128 8.25 5.29 -7.62
C LYS A 128 8.85 5.80 -6.30
N TYR A 129 10.14 5.52 -6.08
CA TYR A 129 10.86 5.99 -4.91
C TYR A 129 12.37 6.07 -5.17
N TYR A 130 12.98 7.22 -4.88
CA TYR A 130 14.41 7.46 -5.11
C TYR A 130 15.26 7.44 -3.84
N GLY A 131 14.64 7.48 -2.65
CA GLY A 131 15.36 7.51 -1.38
C GLY A 131 16.10 6.20 -1.05
N ARG A 132 16.70 6.14 0.14
CA ARG A 132 17.46 4.97 0.61
C ARG A 132 16.54 4.05 1.41
N HIS A 133 16.29 2.85 0.91
CA HIS A 133 15.58 1.80 1.63
C HIS A 133 15.99 0.43 1.09
N GLY A 134 16.06 -0.59 1.96
CA GLY A 134 16.53 -1.94 1.60
C GLY A 134 15.58 -2.72 0.69
N CYS A 135 14.30 -2.33 0.60
CA CYS A 135 13.33 -2.93 -0.31
C CYS A 135 13.29 -2.27 -1.71
N LYS A 136 14.01 -1.16 -1.91
CA LYS A 136 14.01 -0.46 -3.20
C LYS A 136 14.60 -1.37 -4.29
N GLN A 137 13.84 -1.55 -5.36
CA GLN A 137 14.23 -2.33 -6.54
C GLN A 137 14.65 -1.41 -7.69
N PHE A 138 15.51 -1.94 -8.54
CA PHE A 138 15.82 -1.38 -9.85
C PHE A 138 15.34 -2.33 -10.95
N LEU A 139 14.43 -1.87 -11.80
CA LEU A 139 13.93 -2.62 -12.95
C LEU A 139 14.37 -1.93 -14.25
N ARG A 140 15.30 -2.56 -14.96
CA ARG A 140 15.75 -2.08 -16.26
C ARG A 140 14.62 -2.18 -17.29
N GLY A 141 14.42 -1.14 -18.09
CA GLY A 141 13.43 -1.13 -19.18
C GLY A 141 12.01 -0.74 -18.79
N LYS A 142 11.67 -0.66 -17.50
CA LYS A 142 10.36 -0.16 -17.05
C LYS A 142 10.33 1.39 -17.00
N PRO A 143 9.17 2.05 -17.20
CA PRO A 143 9.05 3.50 -17.07
C PRO A 143 9.47 4.02 -15.69
N ILE A 144 9.05 3.33 -14.63
CA ILE A 144 9.49 3.56 -13.25
C ILE A 144 10.63 2.58 -12.95
N ARG A 145 11.86 3.06 -13.12
CA ARG A 145 13.06 2.22 -12.95
C ARG A 145 13.44 1.98 -11.49
N PHE A 146 13.12 2.91 -10.58
CA PHE A 146 13.49 2.84 -9.16
C PHE A 146 12.25 3.00 -8.29
N GLY A 147 12.02 2.05 -7.40
CA GLY A 147 10.83 2.07 -6.55
C GLY A 147 10.66 0.83 -5.69
N TYR A 148 9.54 0.76 -5.00
CA TYR A 148 9.07 -0.46 -4.38
C TYR A 148 8.30 -1.27 -5.41
N LYS A 149 8.61 -2.56 -5.51
CA LYS A 149 7.82 -3.50 -6.31
C LYS A 149 6.72 -4.07 -5.42
N ALA A 150 5.48 -4.06 -5.90
CA ALA A 150 4.35 -4.70 -5.25
C ALA A 150 3.78 -5.78 -6.18
N TRP A 151 3.53 -6.96 -5.64
CA TRP A 151 2.69 -7.98 -6.28
C TRP A 151 1.23 -7.57 -6.09
N CYS A 152 0.42 -7.58 -7.14
CA CYS A 152 -0.94 -7.09 -7.11
C CYS A 152 -1.88 -8.13 -7.71
N LEU A 153 -2.93 -8.48 -6.98
CA LEU A 153 -4.08 -9.22 -7.49
C LEU A 153 -5.23 -8.24 -7.74
N THR A 154 -5.69 -8.16 -8.98
CA THR A 154 -6.66 -7.17 -9.44
C THR A 154 -7.79 -7.81 -10.23
N THR A 155 -8.92 -7.13 -10.35
CA THR A 155 -9.95 -7.45 -11.36
C THR A 155 -9.53 -6.94 -12.72
N ASP A 156 -10.19 -7.42 -13.77
CA ASP A 156 -10.15 -6.87 -15.12
C ASP A 156 -10.55 -5.38 -15.20
N PHE A 157 -11.41 -4.91 -14.29
CA PHE A 157 -11.76 -3.48 -14.17
C PHE A 157 -10.73 -2.64 -13.38
N GLY A 158 -9.64 -3.24 -12.91
CA GLY A 158 -8.58 -2.53 -12.18
C GLY A 158 -8.85 -2.31 -10.68
N TYR A 159 -9.83 -3.00 -10.09
CA TYR A 159 -10.00 -3.00 -8.65
C TYR A 159 -8.89 -3.84 -8.01
N LEU A 160 -8.18 -3.30 -7.02
CA LEU A 160 -7.13 -4.02 -6.29
C LEU A 160 -7.75 -4.86 -5.18
N LEU A 161 -7.68 -6.19 -5.29
CA LEU A 161 -8.18 -7.11 -4.27
C LEU A 161 -7.20 -7.24 -3.12
N ASN A 162 -5.94 -7.51 -3.45
CA ASN A 162 -4.88 -7.78 -2.49
C ASN A 162 -3.52 -7.43 -3.12
N PHE A 163 -2.52 -7.18 -2.28
CA PHE A 163 -1.17 -6.87 -2.75
C PHE A 163 -0.13 -7.23 -1.67
N ASP A 164 1.11 -7.44 -2.08
CA ASP A 164 2.22 -7.58 -1.14
C ASP A 164 3.46 -6.87 -1.65
N ILE A 165 4.19 -6.22 -0.75
CA ILE A 165 5.38 -5.46 -1.13
C ILE A 165 6.58 -6.39 -1.15
N TYR A 166 7.30 -6.43 -2.26
CA TYR A 166 8.49 -7.25 -2.40
C TYR A 166 9.62 -6.74 -1.49
N GLN A 167 10.14 -7.62 -0.64
CA GLN A 167 11.18 -7.31 0.36
C GLN A 167 12.50 -8.08 0.13
N GLY A 168 12.57 -8.87 -0.93
CA GLY A 168 13.59 -9.92 -1.11
C GLY A 168 13.19 -11.18 -0.36
N LYS A 169 13.77 -11.41 0.83
CA LYS A 169 13.33 -12.48 1.74
C LYS A 169 12.12 -11.98 2.55
N SER A 170 11.00 -12.69 2.48
CA SER A 170 9.79 -12.36 3.23
C SER A 170 9.88 -12.89 4.67
N PRO A 171 9.44 -12.14 5.69
CA PRO A 171 9.25 -12.68 7.05
C PRO A 171 8.13 -13.72 7.10
N ASN A 172 7.15 -13.61 6.21
CA ASN A 172 6.01 -14.51 6.07
C ASN A 172 6.25 -15.51 4.94
N SER A 173 7.50 -15.91 4.70
CA SER A 173 7.81 -16.93 3.70
C SER A 173 7.11 -18.22 4.10
N ASN A 174 6.02 -18.57 3.42
CA ASN A 174 5.44 -19.89 3.50
C ASN A 174 6.39 -20.82 2.74
N THR A 175 7.28 -21.50 3.45
CA THR A 175 8.32 -22.35 2.86
C THR A 175 7.71 -23.44 1.99
N VAL A 176 6.53 -23.95 2.35
CA VAL A 176 5.79 -24.93 1.56
C VAL A 176 5.45 -24.34 0.19
N TYR A 177 4.84 -23.16 0.16
CA TYR A 177 4.50 -22.49 -1.10
C TYR A 177 5.72 -22.00 -1.89
N GLU A 178 6.81 -21.61 -1.21
CA GLU A 178 8.04 -21.25 -1.90
C GLU A 178 8.68 -22.46 -2.61
N ASP A 179 8.68 -23.62 -1.95
CA ASP A 179 9.20 -24.86 -2.52
C ASP A 179 8.31 -25.37 -3.67
N GLU A 180 6.99 -25.22 -3.54
CA GLU A 180 6.03 -25.75 -4.49
C GLU A 180 5.80 -24.84 -5.72
N TYR A 181 5.65 -23.53 -5.51
CA TYR A 181 5.25 -22.58 -6.55
C TYR A 181 6.36 -21.60 -6.96
N ARG A 182 7.48 -21.58 -6.23
CA ARG A 182 8.54 -20.55 -6.31
C ARG A 182 8.09 -19.20 -5.77
N LYS A 183 9.08 -18.40 -5.36
CA LYS A 183 8.92 -17.10 -4.69
C LYS A 183 8.03 -16.07 -5.39
N ALA A 184 7.93 -16.10 -6.72
CA ALA A 184 7.14 -15.13 -7.47
C ALA A 184 5.64 -15.45 -7.47
N ALA A 185 5.27 -16.73 -7.39
CA ALA A 185 3.88 -17.19 -7.36
C ALA A 185 3.36 -17.42 -5.93
N THR A 186 4.25 -17.57 -4.94
CA THR A 186 3.85 -17.67 -3.52
C THR A 186 2.89 -16.57 -3.07
N PRO A 187 3.09 -15.27 -3.40
CA PRO A 187 2.15 -14.24 -2.99
C PRO A 187 0.77 -14.39 -3.63
N LEU A 188 0.66 -14.93 -4.86
CA LEU A 188 -0.63 -15.21 -5.48
C LEU A 188 -1.42 -16.22 -4.64
N MET A 189 -0.80 -17.33 -4.26
CA MET A 189 -1.47 -18.37 -3.48
C MET A 189 -1.94 -17.84 -2.12
N ILE A 190 -1.09 -17.07 -1.42
CA ILE A 190 -1.47 -16.41 -0.16
C ILE A 190 -2.66 -15.45 -0.40
N MET A 191 -2.65 -14.66 -1.47
CA MET A 191 -3.74 -13.74 -1.78
C MET A 191 -5.05 -14.45 -2.11
N LEU A 192 -5.00 -15.66 -2.68
CA LEU A 192 -6.18 -16.51 -2.91
C LEU A 192 -6.69 -17.12 -1.61
N ASP A 193 -5.79 -17.54 -0.72
CA ASP A 193 -6.14 -18.04 0.62
C ASP A 193 -6.76 -16.95 1.52
N ASP A 194 -6.38 -15.69 1.30
CA ASP A 194 -6.94 -14.53 2.00
C ASP A 194 -8.38 -14.18 1.56
N LEU A 195 -8.88 -14.72 0.43
CA LEU A 195 -10.25 -14.45 -0.02
C LEU A 195 -11.27 -14.90 1.04
N PRO A 196 -12.42 -14.24 1.21
CA PRO A 196 -13.50 -14.75 2.06
C PRO A 196 -14.00 -16.13 1.56
N GLU A 197 -14.37 -17.03 2.47
CA GLU A 197 -14.80 -18.41 2.14
C GLU A 197 -15.93 -18.45 1.11
N GLU A 198 -16.90 -17.54 1.22
CA GLU A 198 -18.01 -17.42 0.26
C GLU A 198 -17.56 -17.00 -1.14
N LYS A 199 -16.36 -16.43 -1.27
CA LYS A 199 -15.75 -16.00 -2.53
C LYS A 199 -14.67 -16.95 -3.02
N LYS A 200 -14.07 -17.79 -2.16
CA LYS A 200 -13.00 -18.75 -2.54
C LYS A 200 -13.48 -19.80 -3.53
N ASN A 201 -14.67 -20.34 -3.32
CA ASN A 201 -15.22 -21.44 -4.11
C ASN A 201 -15.89 -20.99 -5.43
N LEU A 202 -15.73 -19.72 -5.81
CA LEU A 202 -16.22 -19.21 -7.08
C LEU A 202 -15.23 -19.53 -8.19
N SER A 203 -15.73 -19.74 -9.40
CA SER A 203 -14.87 -20.03 -10.55
C SER A 203 -14.21 -18.76 -11.08
N TYR A 204 -12.90 -18.63 -10.85
CA TYR A 204 -12.08 -17.55 -11.41
C TYR A 204 -11.25 -18.03 -12.60
N SER A 205 -10.94 -17.11 -13.51
CA SER A 205 -9.92 -17.23 -14.53
C SER A 205 -8.82 -16.23 -14.21
N ILE A 206 -7.66 -16.74 -13.83
CA ILE A 206 -6.53 -15.93 -13.38
C ILE A 206 -5.52 -15.79 -14.52
N TYR A 207 -5.18 -14.55 -14.83
CA TYR A 207 -4.21 -14.17 -15.85
C TYR A 207 -2.93 -13.68 -15.18
N PHE A 208 -1.79 -14.13 -15.68
CA PHE A 208 -0.47 -13.73 -15.21
C PHE A 208 0.55 -13.97 -16.34
N ASP A 209 1.72 -13.33 -16.23
CA ASP A 209 2.77 -13.45 -17.24
C ASP A 209 3.63 -14.72 -17.10
N ASN A 210 4.66 -14.82 -17.94
CA ASN A 210 5.58 -15.95 -17.96
C ASN A 210 6.41 -16.10 -16.66
N LEU A 211 6.61 -15.03 -15.87
CA LEU A 211 7.33 -15.08 -14.60
C LEU A 211 6.64 -16.01 -13.61
N PHE A 212 5.31 -16.10 -13.69
CA PHE A 212 4.47 -16.85 -12.77
C PHE A 212 4.05 -18.22 -13.32
N THR A 213 4.41 -18.56 -14.56
CA THR A 213 3.92 -19.78 -15.23
C THR A 213 4.70 -21.03 -14.80
N GLY A 214 4.45 -21.51 -13.58
CA GLY A 214 4.98 -22.77 -13.05
C GLY A 214 4.02 -23.95 -13.23
N PHE A 215 4.54 -25.16 -13.49
CA PHE A 215 3.72 -26.35 -13.71
C PHE A 215 2.80 -26.66 -12.51
N ASN A 216 3.33 -26.71 -11.29
CA ASN A 216 2.55 -26.99 -10.08
C ASN A 216 1.43 -25.96 -9.88
N LEU A 217 1.73 -24.67 -10.09
CA LEU A 217 0.74 -23.61 -10.02
C LEU A 217 -0.42 -23.85 -11.01
N LEU A 218 -0.11 -24.22 -12.25
CA LEU A 218 -1.15 -24.47 -13.27
C LEU A 218 -2.02 -25.68 -12.93
N VAL A 219 -1.45 -26.72 -12.31
CA VAL A 219 -2.19 -27.90 -11.87
C VAL A 219 -3.18 -27.53 -10.77
N ASP A 220 -2.73 -26.78 -9.76
CA ASP A 220 -3.57 -26.42 -8.61
C ASP A 220 -4.66 -25.42 -8.97
N LEU A 221 -4.32 -24.40 -9.76
CA LEU A 221 -5.32 -23.45 -10.26
C LEU A 221 -6.35 -24.11 -11.18
N ARG A 222 -6.03 -25.25 -11.82
CA ARG A 222 -7.00 -26.05 -12.57
C ARG A 222 -7.87 -26.92 -11.65
N GLY A 223 -7.31 -27.41 -10.55
CA GLY A 223 -7.98 -28.30 -9.58
C GLY A 223 -8.99 -27.60 -8.69
N ASN A 224 -8.84 -26.30 -8.43
CA ASN A 224 -9.75 -25.47 -7.63
C ASN A 224 -11.02 -25.03 -8.40
N LYS A 225 -11.65 -25.95 -9.15
CA LYS A 225 -12.93 -25.73 -9.83
C LYS A 225 -14.11 -26.23 -9.01
#